data_AF-A0A3M2CS07-F1
#
_entry.id   AF-A0A3M2CS07-F1
#
_cell.length_a   1.000
_cell.length_b   1.000
_cell.length_c   1.000
_cell.angle_alpha   90.00
_cell.angle_beta   90.00
_cell.angle_gamma   90.00
#
_symmetry.space_group_name_H-M   'P 1'
#
loop_
_entity.id
_entity.type
_entity.pdbx_description
1 polymer ?
#
loop_
_entity_poly.entity_id
_entity_poly.type
_entity_poly.pdbx_seq_one_letter_code
_entity_poly.pdbx_strand_id
1 'polypeptide(L)'
;MLTNRTIGQVRGVALWVIRSAGVCLLGYGVFLVGSRLMFGVVGPGDVVSAWRVWDGIGAEHGVYRGGPMMAIGLALALASRPLARWIVCVPDAGCPGCGYAGGSVPGTPCPECGRIDPGDSAAAGG
;
A
#
# COMPACT_ATOMS: atom_id res chain seq x y z
N MET A 1 3.63 25.00 18.95
CA MET A 1 4.49 23.79 19.04
C MET A 1 3.59 22.56 18.99
N LEU A 2 3.70 21.75 17.94
CA LEU A 2 3.06 20.43 17.89
C LEU A 2 3.90 19.46 18.75
N THR A 3 3.31 18.87 19.78
CA THR A 3 3.94 17.85 20.61
C THR A 3 4.32 16.61 19.78
N ASN A 4 5.44 15.95 20.06
CA ASN A 4 5.87 14.73 19.33
C ASN A 4 4.78 13.64 19.22
N ARG A 5 3.85 13.57 20.18
CA ARG A 5 2.68 12.68 20.15
C ARG A 5 1.72 12.98 19.00
N THR A 6 1.45 14.24 18.70
CA THR A 6 0.50 14.63 17.64
C THR A 6 1.06 14.31 16.25
N ILE A 7 2.39 14.43 16.07
CA ILE A 7 3.06 14.06 14.80
C ILE A 7 2.96 12.55 14.56
N GLY A 8 3.19 11.74 15.60
CA GLY A 8 3.03 10.29 15.52
C GLY A 8 1.61 9.86 15.16
N GLN A 9 0.60 10.49 15.79
CA GLN A 9 -0.81 10.23 15.49
C GLN A 9 -1.18 10.57 14.05
N VAL A 10 -0.77 11.74 13.55
CA VAL A 10 -1.04 12.16 12.16
C VAL A 10 -0.42 11.19 11.16
N ARG A 11 0.81 10.71 11.40
CA ARG A 11 1.47 9.70 10.54
C ARG A 11 0.76 8.35 10.56
N GLY A 12 0.35 7.90 11.74
CA GLY A 12 -0.44 6.68 11.90
C GLY A 12 -1.74 6.74 11.10
N VAL A 13 -2.47 7.85 11.22
CA VAL A 13 -3.71 8.09 10.47
C VAL A 13 -3.45 8.15 8.97
N ALA A 14 -2.44 8.89 8.52
CA ALA A 14 -2.10 8.99 7.10
C ALA A 14 -1.74 7.62 6.49
N LEU A 15 -0.92 6.82 7.17
CA LEU A 15 -0.59 5.45 6.76
C LEU A 15 -1.84 4.57 6.66
N TRP A 16 -2.74 4.68 7.64
CA TRP A 16 -3.99 3.92 7.66
C TRP A 16 -4.90 4.29 6.50
N VAL A 17 -5.04 5.58 6.20
CA VAL A 17 -5.85 6.08 5.08
C VAL A 17 -5.29 5.59 3.75
N ILE A 18 -3.97 5.71 3.53
CA ILE A 18 -3.31 5.27 2.29
C ILE A 18 -3.46 3.75 2.11
N ARG A 19 -3.26 2.96 3.17
CA ARG A 19 -3.44 1.50 3.12
C ARG A 19 -4.88 1.12 2.85
N SER A 20 -5.83 1.76 3.53
CA SER A 20 -7.26 1.48 3.34
C SER A 20 -7.68 1.81 1.91
N ALA A 21 -7.26 2.96 1.38
CA ALA A 21 -7.52 3.34 -0.01
C ALA A 21 -6.90 2.32 -1.00
N GLY A 22 -5.66 1.89 -0.78
CA GLY A 22 -5.00 0.86 -1.59
C GLY A 22 -5.74 -0.49 -1.57
N VAL A 23 -6.18 -0.94 -0.38
CA VAL A 23 -6.95 -2.18 -0.22
C VAL A 23 -8.33 -2.07 -0.89
N CYS A 24 -9.01 -0.93 -0.75
CA CYS A 24 -10.30 -0.70 -1.43
C CYS A 24 -10.15 -0.72 -2.96
N LEU A 25 -9.13 -0.06 -3.52
CA LEU A 25 -8.85 -0.07 -4.96
C LEU A 25 -8.52 -1.48 -5.47
N LEU A 26 -7.71 -2.22 -4.72
CA LEU A 26 -7.34 -3.59 -5.06
C LEU A 26 -8.56 -4.51 -4.99
N GLY A 27 -9.37 -4.43 -3.94
CA GLY A 27 -10.61 -5.20 -3.79
C GLY A 27 -11.62 -4.90 -4.88
N TYR A 28 -11.79 -3.63 -5.24
CA TYR A 28 -12.66 -3.21 -6.33
C TYR A 28 -12.18 -3.73 -7.70
N GLY A 29 -10.86 -3.66 -7.95
CA GLY A 29 -10.26 -4.23 -9.16
C GLY A 29 -10.42 -5.75 -9.24
N VAL A 30 -10.20 -6.47 -8.14
CA VAL A 30 -10.43 -7.92 -8.04
C VAL A 30 -11.90 -8.25 -8.30
N PHE A 31 -12.83 -7.46 -7.75
CA PHE A 31 -14.26 -7.65 -7.99
C PHE A 31 -14.62 -7.46 -9.48
N LEU A 32 -14.10 -6.43 -10.14
CA LEU A 32 -14.35 -6.19 -11.58
C LEU A 32 -13.81 -7.31 -12.46
N VAL A 33 -12.59 -7.79 -12.19
CA VAL A 33 -11.98 -8.90 -12.95
C VAL A 33 -12.65 -10.23 -12.60
N GLY A 34 -12.89 -10.48 -11.32
CA GLY A 34 -13.45 -11.72 -10.79
C GLY A 34 -14.89 -11.96 -11.20
N SER A 35 -15.75 -10.93 -11.16
CA SER A 35 -17.13 -11.03 -11.66
C SER A 35 -17.17 -11.44 -13.13
N ARG A 36 -16.22 -10.95 -13.93
CA ARG A 36 -16.10 -11.33 -15.35
C ARG A 36 -15.58 -12.74 -15.56
N LEU A 37 -14.58 -13.19 -14.81
CA LEU A 37 -14.12 -14.58 -14.84
C LEU A 37 -15.25 -15.55 -14.44
N MET A 38 -16.03 -15.20 -13.41
CA MET A 38 -17.21 -15.95 -12.99
C MET A 38 -18.24 -16.08 -14.12
N PHE A 39 -18.53 -15.01 -14.87
CA PHE A 39 -19.43 -15.09 -16.02
C PHE A 39 -18.91 -16.02 -17.13
N GLY A 40 -17.59 -16.02 -17.39
CA GLY A 40 -16.99 -16.89 -18.40
C GLY A 40 -16.89 -18.37 -18.01
N VAL A 41 -16.78 -18.66 -16.71
CA VAL A 41 -16.56 -20.03 -16.20
C VAL A 41 -17.86 -20.70 -15.73
N VAL A 42 -18.78 -19.94 -15.13
CA VAL A 42 -19.97 -20.47 -14.43
C VAL A 42 -21.27 -20.12 -15.14
N GLY A 43 -21.27 -19.13 -16.04
CA GLY A 43 -22.46 -18.74 -16.78
C GLY A 43 -22.90 -19.80 -17.81
N PRO A 44 -24.20 -20.03 -18.02
CA PRO A 44 -24.72 -20.96 -19.04
C PRO A 44 -24.55 -20.45 -20.49
N GLY A 45 -23.73 -19.42 -20.71
CA GLY A 45 -23.56 -18.77 -21.99
C GLY A 45 -22.42 -19.41 -22.79
N ASP A 46 -22.71 -19.76 -24.04
CA ASP A 46 -21.72 -20.17 -25.04
C ASP A 46 -20.55 -19.16 -25.08
N VAL A 47 -19.32 -19.64 -25.30
CA VAL A 47 -18.09 -18.82 -25.31
C VAL A 47 -18.23 -17.63 -26.26
N VAL A 48 -18.98 -17.83 -27.35
CA VAL A 48 -19.31 -16.80 -28.35
C VAL A 48 -20.19 -15.68 -27.77
N SER A 49 -21.14 -16.01 -26.88
CA SER A 49 -21.99 -15.02 -26.22
C SER A 49 -21.21 -14.20 -25.18
N ALA A 50 -20.29 -14.84 -24.45
CA ALA A 50 -19.36 -14.15 -23.56
C ALA A 50 -18.43 -13.20 -24.35
N TRP A 51 -17.97 -13.63 -25.53
CA TRP A 51 -17.13 -12.81 -26.43
C TRP A 51 -17.88 -11.61 -27.02
N ARG A 52 -19.16 -11.75 -27.39
CA ARG A 52 -19.97 -10.62 -27.89
C ARG A 52 -20.28 -9.58 -26.80
N VAL A 53 -20.50 -10.01 -25.57
CA VAL A 53 -20.65 -9.10 -24.42
C VAL A 53 -19.31 -8.43 -24.07
N TRP A 54 -18.19 -9.12 -24.32
CA TRP A 54 -16.85 -8.57 -24.19
C TRP A 54 -16.61 -7.44 -25.20
N ASP A 55 -16.88 -7.66 -26.48
CA ASP A 55 -16.52 -6.73 -27.56
C ASP A 55 -17.37 -5.44 -27.57
N GLY A 56 -18.61 -5.48 -27.09
CA GLY A 56 -19.52 -4.33 -27.14
C GLY A 56 -19.41 -3.34 -25.98
N ILE A 57 -19.34 -3.83 -24.74
CA ILE A 57 -19.42 -3.00 -23.51
C ILE A 57 -18.41 -3.50 -22.43
N GLY A 58 -17.93 -4.75 -22.55
CA GLY A 58 -17.09 -5.39 -21.53
C GLY A 58 -15.61 -5.01 -21.57
N ALA A 59 -15.04 -4.82 -22.76
CA ALA A 59 -13.62 -4.56 -22.95
C ALA A 59 -13.20 -3.22 -22.34
N GLU A 60 -13.99 -2.17 -22.54
CA GLU A 60 -13.66 -0.82 -22.07
C GLU A 60 -13.87 -0.63 -20.55
N HIS A 61 -14.65 -1.47 -19.89
CA HIS A 61 -15.07 -1.25 -18.50
C HIS A 61 -14.54 -2.30 -17.51
N GLY A 62 -14.27 -3.53 -17.96
CA GLY A 62 -13.82 -4.62 -17.09
C GLY A 62 -12.30 -4.62 -16.91
N VAL A 63 -11.57 -5.14 -17.88
CA VAL A 63 -10.12 -5.38 -17.75
C VAL A 63 -9.31 -4.10 -17.93
N TYR A 64 -9.72 -3.22 -18.85
CA TYR A 64 -8.98 -1.97 -19.10
C TYR A 64 -9.04 -0.98 -17.94
N ARG A 65 -10.12 -1.01 -17.12
CA ARG A 65 -10.22 -0.20 -15.89
C ARG A 65 -9.77 -0.98 -14.65
N GLY A 66 -10.14 -2.26 -14.55
CA GLY A 66 -9.83 -3.11 -13.41
C GLY A 66 -8.34 -3.40 -13.26
N GLY A 67 -7.64 -3.69 -14.35
CA GLY A 67 -6.20 -3.98 -14.35
C GLY A 67 -5.37 -2.81 -13.79
N PRO A 68 -5.48 -1.59 -14.34
CA PRO A 68 -4.80 -0.42 -13.80
C PRO A 68 -5.20 -0.11 -12.35
N MET A 69 -6.46 -0.27 -11.96
CA MET A 69 -6.88 -0.08 -10.56
C MET A 69 -6.24 -1.09 -9.60
N MET A 70 -6.10 -2.36 -9.99
CA MET A 70 -5.37 -3.36 -9.20
C MET A 70 -3.88 -2.99 -9.12
N ALA A 71 -3.27 -2.59 -10.23
CA ALA A 71 -1.86 -2.20 -10.26
C ALA A 71 -1.59 -0.97 -9.37
N ILE A 72 -2.45 0.06 -9.46
CA ILE A 72 -2.37 1.26 -8.62
C ILE A 72 -2.63 0.91 -7.15
N GLY A 73 -3.64 0.12 -6.84
CA GLY A 73 -3.95 -0.31 -5.47
C GLY A 73 -2.80 -1.09 -4.83
N LEU A 74 -2.20 -2.01 -5.59
CA LEU A 74 -1.02 -2.77 -5.16
C LEU A 74 0.20 -1.86 -4.98
N ALA A 75 0.45 -0.96 -5.92
CA ALA A 75 1.54 0.01 -5.84
C ALA A 75 1.37 0.92 -4.61
N LEU A 76 0.17 1.44 -4.33
CA LEU A 76 -0.11 2.23 -3.13
C LEU A 76 0.09 1.41 -1.85
N ALA A 77 -0.34 0.15 -1.83
CA ALA A 77 -0.18 -0.71 -0.66
C ALA A 77 1.30 -0.95 -0.34
N LEU A 78 2.11 -1.25 -1.36
CA LEU A 78 3.56 -1.48 -1.23
C LEU A 78 4.34 -0.19 -0.94
N ALA A 79 3.99 0.90 -1.62
CA ALA A 79 4.63 2.21 -1.48
C ALA A 79 4.08 3.05 -0.32
N SER A 80 3.12 2.53 0.47
CA SER A 80 2.52 3.26 1.60
C SER A 80 3.55 3.81 2.58
N ARG A 81 4.62 3.03 2.85
CA ARG A 81 5.72 3.43 3.74
C ARG A 81 6.55 4.61 3.19
N PRO A 82 7.12 4.55 1.97
CA PRO A 82 7.85 5.69 1.42
C PRO A 82 6.97 6.92 1.19
N LEU A 83 5.71 6.74 0.73
CA LEU A 83 4.76 7.84 0.56
C LEU A 83 4.47 8.57 1.89
N ALA A 84 4.28 7.83 2.98
CA ALA A 84 4.05 8.44 4.29
C ALA A 84 5.25 9.21 4.83
N ARG A 85 6.48 8.82 4.46
CA ARG A 85 7.69 9.59 4.80
C ARG A 85 7.78 10.89 4.00
N TRP A 86 7.30 10.90 2.76
CA TRP A 86 7.24 12.10 1.93
C TRP A 86 6.21 13.11 2.44
N ILE A 87 5.05 12.63 2.90
CA ILE A 87 3.95 13.49 3.35
C ILE A 87 4.25 14.12 4.71
N VAL A 88 4.92 13.38 5.61
CA VAL A 88 5.23 13.88 6.96
C VAL A 88 6.73 13.80 7.22
N CYS A 89 7.35 14.97 7.35
CA CYS A 89 8.75 15.10 7.75
C CYS A 89 9.02 14.28 9.01
N VAL A 90 10.02 13.40 8.92
CA VAL A 90 10.49 12.60 10.04
C VAL A 90 11.32 13.51 10.95
N PRO A 91 11.04 13.58 12.26
CA PRO A 91 11.91 14.31 13.17
C PRO A 91 13.31 13.67 13.19
N ASP A 92 14.36 14.48 13.22
CA ASP A 92 15.77 14.03 13.08
C ASP A 92 16.18 12.95 14.10
N ALA A 93 15.49 12.87 15.24
CA ALA A 93 15.73 11.88 16.30
C ALA A 93 14.91 10.57 16.17
N GLY A 94 14.16 10.37 15.09
CA GLY A 94 13.29 9.21 14.90
C GLY A 94 13.94 8.04 14.13
N CYS A 95 13.39 6.83 14.26
CA CYS A 95 13.90 5.66 13.53
C CYS A 95 13.94 5.93 12.00
N PRO A 96 15.07 5.69 11.29
CA PRO A 96 15.16 5.96 9.85
C PRO A 96 14.27 5.04 8.99
N GLY A 97 13.78 3.94 9.57
CA GLY A 97 12.88 2.97 8.93
C GLY A 97 11.40 3.37 8.93
N CYS A 98 10.90 3.91 10.03
CA CYS A 98 9.47 4.24 10.15
C CYS A 98 9.21 5.63 10.72
N GLY A 99 10.24 6.34 11.16
CA GLY A 99 10.17 7.63 11.85
C GLY A 99 9.51 7.56 13.22
N TYR A 100 9.59 6.40 13.89
CA TYR A 100 9.13 6.25 15.26
C TYR A 100 9.87 7.22 16.18
N ALA A 101 9.11 8.04 16.92
CA ALA A 101 9.65 9.16 17.69
C ALA A 101 10.40 8.72 18.96
N GLY A 102 10.25 7.47 19.40
CA GLY A 102 10.97 6.95 20.57
C GLY A 102 12.47 6.70 20.34
N GLY A 103 12.99 7.07 19.17
CA GLY A 103 14.34 6.74 18.73
C GLY A 103 14.47 5.25 18.41
N SER A 104 15.44 4.91 17.57
CA SER A 104 15.95 3.55 17.47
C SER A 104 17.08 3.43 18.48
N VAL A 105 16.97 2.51 19.44
CA VAL A 105 18.11 2.17 20.30
C VAL A 105 19.04 1.26 19.49
N PRO A 106 20.33 1.60 19.33
CA PRO A 106 21.30 0.78 18.60
C PRO A 106 21.23 -0.69 19.01
N GLY A 107 21.19 -1.60 18.03
CA GLY A 107 21.16 -3.04 18.28
C GLY A 107 19.81 -3.61 18.73
N THR A 108 18.77 -2.80 18.91
CA THR A 108 17.41 -3.29 19.17
C THR A 108 16.51 -3.13 17.94
N PRO A 109 15.62 -4.10 17.65
CA PRO A 109 14.65 -3.95 16.58
C PRO A 109 13.64 -2.86 16.95
N CYS A 110 13.38 -1.94 16.02
CA CYS A 110 12.35 -0.94 16.19
C CYS A 110 10.98 -1.63 16.46
N PRO A 111 10.22 -1.24 17.50
CA PRO A 111 8.97 -1.92 17.86
C PRO A 111 7.88 -1.81 16.77
N GLU A 112 7.95 -0.76 15.94
CA GLU A 112 6.97 -0.51 14.87
C GLU A 112 7.32 -1.22 13.56
N CYS A 113 8.60 -1.25 13.19
CA CYS A 113 9.00 -1.74 11.85
C CYS A 113 9.97 -2.91 11.86
N GLY A 114 10.44 -3.36 13.03
CA GLY A 114 11.40 -4.45 13.19
C GLY A 114 12.80 -4.13 12.67
N ARG A 115 13.04 -2.94 12.11
CA ARG A 115 14.36 -2.53 11.62
C ARG A 115 15.31 -2.40 12.80
N ILE A 116 16.40 -3.16 12.77
CA ILE A 116 17.53 -2.99 13.69
C ILE A 116 18.39 -1.87 13.09
N ASP A 117 18.60 -0.80 13.85
CA ASP A 117 19.61 0.17 13.43
C ASP A 117 20.98 -0.42 13.68
N PRO A 118 21.82 -0.55 12.64
CA PRO A 118 23.23 -0.82 12.80
C PRO A 118 23.86 0.47 13.35
N GLY A 119 23.57 0.80 14.61
CA GLY A 119 24.15 1.98 15.23
C GLY A 119 25.67 1.93 15.11
N ASP A 120 26.29 3.10 14.97
CA ASP A 120 27.69 3.46 14.71
C ASP A 120 28.78 2.55 15.30
N SER A 121 28.75 1.26 14.96
CA SER A 121 29.77 0.28 15.31
C SER A 121 31.02 0.46 14.46
N ALA A 122 30.97 1.36 13.47
CA ALA A 122 32.10 1.76 12.64
C ALA A 122 32.96 2.88 13.27
N ALA A 123 32.53 3.52 14.35
CA ALA A 123 33.25 4.65 14.95
C ALA A 123 34.17 4.31 16.14
N ALA A 124 34.18 3.05 16.61
CA ALA A 124 34.97 2.62 17.78
C ALA A 124 36.19 1.73 17.44
N GLY A 125 36.59 1.67 16.17
CA GLY A 125 37.73 0.86 15.70
C GLY A 125 38.99 1.65 15.35
N GLY A 126 39.16 2.87 15.87
CA GLY A 126 40.35 3.71 15.70
C GLY A 126 41.31 3.64 16.88
#